data_AF-R7Y1A6-F1
#
_entry.id   AF-R7Y1A6-F1
#
_cell.length_a   1.000
_cell.length_b   1.000
_cell.length_c   1.000
_cell.angle_alpha   90.00
_cell.angle_beta   90.00
_cell.angle_gamma   90.00
#
_symmetry.space_group_name_H-M   'P 1'
#
loop_
_entity.id
_entity.type
_entity.pdbx_description
1 polymer ?
#
loop_
_entity_poly.entity_id
_entity_poly.type
_entity_poly.pdbx_seq_one_letter_code
_entity_poly.pdbx_strand_id
1 'polypeptide(L)'
;MARRDDDFVAFVDARSAALLRTPRLLSAGDRHAAEDLVQTALERAYVAWPRIKRREAQESYVRSIMTRAAIDRTRRRQRRGEVLTGEVPETVTVPAGPEDRDAVWGLLAALSPRQRAVLVLRYYEDQSEVQIAETLGCSTGTVKAHASRGVALMRELCADPATFHATGLNR
;
A
#
# COMPACT_ATOMS: atom_id res chain seq x y z
N MET A 1 18.40 -19.85 19.51
CA MET A 1 18.52 -18.63 18.69
C MET A 1 18.76 -19.01 17.24
N ALA A 2 19.86 -19.73 16.92
CA ALA A 2 20.15 -20.28 15.58
C ALA A 2 18.94 -20.80 14.80
N ARG A 3 18.17 -21.77 15.32
CA ARG A 3 17.00 -22.33 14.61
C ARG A 3 15.92 -21.30 14.24
N ARG A 4 15.68 -20.28 15.08
CA ARG A 4 14.71 -19.20 14.79
C ARG A 4 15.22 -18.34 13.63
N ASP A 5 16.51 -18.04 13.66
CA ASP A 5 17.17 -17.14 12.73
C ASP A 5 17.24 -17.83 11.36
N ASP A 6 17.62 -19.11 11.33
CA ASP A 6 17.63 -19.96 10.14
C ASP A 6 16.23 -20.09 9.51
N ASP A 7 15.20 -20.37 10.33
CA ASP A 7 13.81 -20.49 9.85
C ASP A 7 13.30 -19.15 9.26
N PHE A 8 13.69 -18.03 9.85
CA PHE A 8 13.31 -16.69 9.37
C PHE A 8 14.03 -16.33 8.07
N VAL A 9 15.34 -16.57 7.99
CA VAL A 9 16.13 -16.33 6.77
C VAL A 9 15.58 -17.16 5.61
N ALA A 10 15.31 -18.46 5.84
CA ALA A 10 14.72 -19.33 4.84
C ALA A 10 13.35 -18.83 4.34
N PHE A 11 12.54 -18.22 5.22
CA PHE A 11 11.28 -17.59 4.83
C PHE A 11 11.52 -16.36 3.94
N VAL A 12 12.42 -15.46 4.34
CA VAL A 12 12.73 -14.22 3.61
C VAL A 12 13.30 -14.54 2.24
N ASP A 13 14.26 -15.45 2.15
CA ASP A 13 14.87 -15.85 0.87
C ASP A 13 13.84 -16.43 -0.09
N ALA A 14 12.94 -17.28 0.42
CA ALA A 14 11.90 -17.89 -0.40
C ALA A 14 10.81 -16.92 -0.87
N ARG A 15 10.64 -15.75 -0.22
CA ARG A 15 9.47 -14.87 -0.43
C ARG A 15 9.80 -13.42 -0.73
N SER A 16 11.07 -13.02 -0.72
CA SER A 16 11.56 -11.66 -0.97
C SER A 16 10.94 -11.04 -2.23
N ALA A 17 10.99 -11.72 -3.37
CA ALA A 17 10.43 -11.23 -4.63
C ALA A 17 8.90 -11.00 -4.57
N ALA A 18 8.16 -11.91 -3.94
CA ALA A 18 6.72 -11.78 -3.78
C ALA A 18 6.35 -10.62 -2.82
N LEU A 19 7.15 -10.41 -1.78
CA LEU A 19 6.95 -9.36 -0.78
C LEU A 19 7.31 -7.96 -1.28
N LEU A 20 8.02 -7.80 -2.40
CA LEU A 20 8.44 -6.51 -2.95
C LEU A 20 7.40 -5.84 -3.86
N ARG A 21 6.44 -6.60 -4.40
CA ARG A 21 5.42 -6.06 -5.32
C ARG A 21 4.37 -5.22 -4.58
N THR A 22 3.81 -5.76 -3.49
CA THR A 22 2.81 -5.10 -2.64
C THR A 22 3.27 -3.73 -2.10
N PRO A 23 4.47 -3.57 -1.51
CA PRO A 23 4.90 -2.29 -0.93
C PRO A 23 5.10 -1.21 -1.99
N ARG A 24 5.49 -1.57 -3.23
CA ARG A 24 5.53 -0.62 -4.35
C ARG A 24 4.14 -0.10 -4.69
N LEU A 25 3.13 -0.97 -4.69
CA LEU A 25 1.73 -0.59 -4.91
C LEU A 25 1.19 0.26 -3.76
N LEU A 26 1.48 -0.11 -2.52
CA LEU A 26 1.05 0.63 -1.33
C LEU A 26 1.71 2.02 -1.20
N SER A 27 2.89 2.18 -1.79
CA SER A 27 3.66 3.43 -1.85
C SER A 27 3.48 4.20 -3.17
N ALA A 28 2.55 3.78 -4.04
CA ALA A 28 2.31 4.40 -5.34
C ALA A 28 3.60 4.62 -6.16
N GLY A 29 4.49 3.64 -6.16
CA GLY A 29 5.73 3.66 -6.93
C GLY A 29 6.98 4.16 -6.18
N ASP A 30 6.87 4.84 -5.04
CA ASP A 30 8.03 5.30 -4.27
C ASP A 30 8.89 4.10 -3.79
N ARG A 31 10.12 4.02 -4.32
CA ARG A 31 11.08 2.94 -4.04
C ARG A 31 11.52 2.92 -2.59
N HIS A 32 11.93 4.07 -2.07
CA HIS A 32 12.48 4.16 -0.72
C HIS A 32 11.38 3.92 0.31
N ALA A 33 10.18 4.46 0.09
CA ALA A 33 9.05 4.13 0.94
C ALA A 33 8.70 2.64 0.89
N ALA A 34 8.75 1.99 -0.27
CA ALA A 34 8.52 0.56 -0.37
C ALA A 34 9.58 -0.28 0.39
N GLU A 35 10.85 0.06 0.25
CA GLU A 35 11.97 -0.58 0.96
C GLU A 35 11.81 -0.42 2.49
N ASP A 36 11.49 0.79 2.97
CA ASP A 36 11.24 1.08 4.39
C ASP A 36 10.08 0.23 4.95
N LEU A 37 9.02 0.02 4.15
CA LEU A 37 7.88 -0.79 4.55
C LEU A 37 8.24 -2.26 4.71
N VAL A 38 9.06 -2.79 3.79
CA VAL A 38 9.57 -4.16 3.87
C VAL A 38 10.43 -4.32 5.11
N GLN A 39 11.38 -3.41 5.31
CA GLN A 39 12.25 -3.44 6.48
C GLN A 39 11.42 -3.41 7.78
N THR A 40 10.51 -2.45 7.92
CA THR A 40 9.63 -2.34 9.09
C THR A 40 8.80 -3.61 9.32
N ALA A 41 8.30 -4.22 8.25
CA ALA A 41 7.50 -5.44 8.34
C ALA A 41 8.34 -6.64 8.79
N LEU A 42 9.53 -6.81 8.23
CA LEU A 42 10.45 -7.89 8.57
C LEU A 42 10.98 -7.76 10.00
N GLU A 43 11.35 -6.56 10.46
CA GLU A 43 11.79 -6.32 11.84
C GLU A 43 10.72 -6.72 12.85
N ARG A 44 9.48 -6.27 12.63
CA ARG A 44 8.34 -6.60 13.51
C ARG A 44 7.97 -8.08 13.44
N ALA A 45 7.99 -8.67 12.24
CA ALA A 45 7.73 -10.08 12.05
C ALA A 45 8.79 -10.94 12.73
N TYR A 46 10.06 -10.57 12.62
CA TYR A 46 11.15 -11.24 13.29
C TYR A 46 10.92 -11.29 14.79
N VAL A 47 10.57 -10.17 15.44
CA VAL A 47 10.25 -10.12 16.88
C VAL A 47 9.10 -11.07 17.26
N ALA A 48 8.07 -11.16 16.43
CA ALA A 48 6.92 -12.05 16.66
C ALA A 48 7.14 -13.51 16.21
N TRP A 49 8.20 -13.79 15.45
CA TRP A 49 8.45 -15.05 14.73
C TRP A 49 8.26 -16.33 15.56
N PRO A 50 8.76 -16.42 16.81
CA PRO A 50 8.60 -17.65 17.60
C PRO A 50 7.15 -18.04 17.90
N ARG A 51 6.21 -17.08 17.78
CA ARG A 51 4.78 -17.29 18.05
C ARG A 51 4.00 -17.75 16.82
N ILE A 52 4.55 -17.60 15.60
CA ILE A 52 3.83 -17.84 14.36
C ILE A 52 4.36 -19.12 13.72
N LYS A 53 3.68 -20.23 13.97
CA LYS A 53 4.16 -21.57 13.59
C LYS A 53 3.78 -22.01 12.18
N ARG A 54 2.70 -21.46 11.61
CA ARG A 54 2.21 -21.84 10.28
C ARG A 54 2.74 -20.89 9.22
N ARG A 55 3.22 -21.43 8.09
CA ARG A 55 3.79 -20.65 7.00
C ARG A 55 2.80 -19.67 6.38
N GLU A 56 1.55 -20.09 6.16
CA GLU A 56 0.52 -19.18 5.62
C GLU A 56 0.23 -18.02 6.60
N ALA A 57 0.27 -18.31 7.90
CA ALA A 57 0.07 -17.29 8.93
C ALA A 57 1.26 -16.32 9.00
N GLN A 58 2.49 -16.78 8.77
CA GLN A 58 3.69 -15.92 8.70
C GLN A 58 3.57 -14.92 7.55
N GLU A 59 3.20 -15.39 6.35
CA GLU A 59 3.08 -14.55 5.16
C GLU A 59 1.95 -13.51 5.31
N SER A 60 0.78 -13.96 5.77
CA SER A 60 -0.36 -13.07 6.06
C SER A 60 -0.03 -12.04 7.14
N TYR A 61 0.73 -12.43 8.16
CA TYR A 61 1.15 -11.54 9.24
C TYR A 61 2.11 -10.45 8.75
N VAL A 62 3.12 -10.81 7.95
CA VAL A 62 4.06 -9.85 7.34
C VAL A 62 3.31 -8.85 6.46
N ARG A 63 2.43 -9.33 5.56
CA ARG A 63 1.59 -8.45 4.71
C ARG A 63 0.69 -7.52 5.51
N SER A 64 0.13 -8.01 6.61
CA SER A 64 -0.71 -7.21 7.51
C SER A 64 0.09 -6.09 8.17
N ILE A 65 1.30 -6.38 8.66
CA ILE A 65 2.18 -5.36 9.22
C ILE A 65 2.52 -4.31 8.16
N MET A 66 2.91 -4.76 6.96
CA MET A 66 3.31 -3.90 5.86
C MET A 66 2.19 -2.93 5.44
N THR A 67 0.97 -3.44 5.28
CA THR A 67 -0.21 -2.63 4.93
C THR A 67 -0.50 -1.58 6.00
N ARG A 68 -0.48 -1.97 7.28
CA ARG A 68 -0.71 -1.04 8.40
C ARG A 68 0.39 0.02 8.47
N ALA A 69 1.65 -0.38 8.26
CA ALA A 69 2.79 0.53 8.22
C ALA A 69 2.67 1.57 7.08
N ALA A 70 2.17 1.18 5.90
CA ALA A 70 1.94 2.09 4.79
C ALA A 70 0.90 3.17 5.11
N ILE A 71 -0.22 2.76 5.70
CA ILE A 71 -1.28 3.68 6.15
C ILE A 71 -0.74 4.62 7.23
N ASP A 72 -0.04 4.08 8.22
CA ASP A 72 0.51 4.87 9.33
C ASP A 72 1.58 5.87 8.87
N ARG A 73 2.50 5.47 7.98
CA ARG A 73 3.53 6.35 7.41
C ARG A 73 2.88 7.53 6.70
N THR A 74 1.92 7.26 5.82
CA THR A 74 1.26 8.31 5.04
C THR A 74 0.49 9.26 5.95
N ARG A 75 -0.24 8.74 6.94
CA ARG A 75 -0.93 9.55 7.95
C ARG A 75 0.03 10.40 8.79
N ARG A 76 1.20 9.86 9.16
CA ARG A 76 2.21 10.60 9.93
C ARG A 76 2.81 11.75 9.11
N ARG A 77 3.14 11.52 7.83
CA ARG A 77 3.61 12.58 6.92
C ARG A 77 2.58 13.71 6.79
N GLN A 78 1.32 13.35 6.54
CA GLN A 78 0.21 14.32 6.48
C GLN A 78 0.06 15.15 7.76
N ARG A 79 0.22 14.53 8.94
CA ARG A 79 0.11 15.21 10.24
C ARG A 79 1.29 16.10 10.59
N ARG A 80 2.50 15.74 10.15
CA ARG A 80 3.74 16.45 10.51
C ARG A 80 3.97 17.73 9.71
N GLY A 81 3.13 18.02 8.71
CA GLY A 81 3.41 19.12 7.80
C GLY A 81 4.67 18.89 6.96
N GLU A 82 5.33 17.72 7.06
CA GLU A 82 6.31 17.18 6.09
C GLU A 82 5.60 16.74 4.80
N VAL A 83 4.59 17.51 4.44
CA VAL A 83 4.07 17.54 3.11
C VAL A 83 4.87 18.65 2.46
N LEU A 84 5.68 18.30 1.46
CA LEU A 84 5.75 19.18 0.31
C LEU A 84 4.28 19.35 -0.14
N THR A 85 3.65 20.41 0.39
CA THR A 85 2.22 20.84 0.31
C THR A 85 1.14 19.90 0.85
N GLY A 86 0.56 20.29 2.00
CA GLY A 86 -0.53 19.64 2.73
C GLY A 86 -1.91 19.77 2.10
N GLU A 87 -1.96 19.59 0.78
CA GLU A 87 -3.16 19.31 0.02
C GLU A 87 -2.99 17.92 -0.60
N VAL A 88 -4.08 17.22 -0.90
CA VAL A 88 -4.03 16.25 -2.00
C VAL A 88 -3.30 16.98 -3.14
N PRO A 89 -2.25 16.46 -3.79
CA PRO A 89 -1.54 17.25 -4.77
C PRO A 89 -2.56 17.79 -5.78
N GLU A 90 -2.77 19.11 -5.76
CA GLU A 90 -3.52 19.82 -6.80
C GLU A 90 -2.66 19.89 -8.08
N THR A 91 -1.48 19.28 -8.06
CA THR A 91 -0.66 18.98 -9.23
C THR A 91 0.15 17.71 -8.98
N VAL A 92 -0.21 16.60 -9.63
CA VAL A 92 0.72 15.50 -9.88
C VAL A 92 1.32 15.76 -11.25
N THR A 93 2.50 16.36 -11.32
CA THR A 93 3.31 16.27 -12.54
C THR A 93 3.77 14.84 -12.65
N VAL A 94 3.09 14.06 -13.50
CA VAL A 94 3.56 12.74 -13.92
C VAL A 94 4.84 12.98 -14.75
N PRO A 95 6.03 12.52 -14.33
CA PRO A 95 7.18 12.58 -15.21
C PRO A 95 6.87 11.68 -16.42
N ALA A 96 6.89 12.27 -17.62
CA ALA A 96 6.69 11.54 -18.85
C ALA A 96 7.79 10.47 -19.00
N GLY A 97 7.39 9.22 -18.81
CA GLY A 97 8.18 7.98 -18.80
C GLY A 97 7.22 6.78 -18.81
N PRO A 98 7.68 5.56 -19.14
CA PRO A 98 7.01 4.64 -20.06
C PRO A 98 5.51 4.40 -19.74
N GLU A 99 4.68 4.69 -20.74
CA GLU A 99 3.39 5.40 -20.63
C GLU A 99 2.27 4.70 -19.82
N ASP A 100 2.36 3.38 -19.59
CA ASP A 100 1.34 2.65 -18.82
C ASP A 100 1.67 2.49 -17.33
N ARG A 101 2.95 2.36 -16.98
CA ARG A 101 3.35 2.02 -15.61
C ARG A 101 3.31 3.25 -14.70
N ASP A 102 3.63 4.42 -15.25
CA ASP A 102 3.58 5.70 -14.54
C ASP A 102 2.14 6.22 -14.39
N ALA A 103 1.25 5.91 -15.35
CA ALA A 103 -0.18 6.17 -15.22
C ALA A 103 -0.81 5.41 -14.04
N VAL A 104 -0.47 4.13 -13.87
CA VAL A 104 -0.95 3.33 -12.71
C VAL A 104 -0.46 3.91 -11.38
N TRP A 105 0.79 4.39 -11.32
CA TRP A 105 1.31 5.05 -10.12
C TRP A 105 0.60 6.36 -9.83
N GLY A 106 0.34 7.19 -10.84
CA GLY A 106 -0.45 8.42 -10.70
C GLY A 106 -1.85 8.14 -10.16
N LEU A 107 -2.56 7.15 -10.72
CA LEU A 107 -3.89 6.75 -10.28
C LEU A 107 -3.90 6.25 -8.83
N LEU A 108 -2.90 5.47 -8.42
CA LEU A 108 -2.76 5.01 -7.04
C LEU A 108 -2.36 6.14 -6.08
N ALA A 109 -1.59 7.12 -6.54
CA ALA A 109 -1.18 8.27 -5.75
C ALA A 109 -2.36 9.18 -5.39
N ALA A 110 -3.36 9.29 -6.27
CA ALA A 110 -4.58 10.08 -6.05
C ALA A 110 -5.52 9.50 -4.98
N LEU A 111 -5.37 8.21 -4.64
CA LEU A 111 -6.21 7.55 -3.63
C LEU A 111 -5.76 7.86 -2.21
N SER A 112 -6.72 7.96 -1.28
CA SER A 112 -6.39 7.95 0.14
C SER A 112 -5.69 6.63 0.52
N PRO A 113 -4.85 6.62 1.58
CA PRO A 113 -4.08 5.43 1.95
C PRO A 113 -4.94 4.18 2.19
N ARG A 114 -6.15 4.37 2.75
CA ARG A 114 -7.09 3.27 3.00
C ARG A 114 -7.76 2.78 1.73
N GLN A 115 -8.15 3.66 0.81
CA GLN A 115 -8.69 3.23 -0.49
C GLN A 115 -7.62 2.43 -1.25
N ARG A 116 -6.41 2.97 -1.36
CA ARG A 116 -5.29 2.27 -2.01
C ARG A 116 -5.03 0.91 -1.39
N ALA A 117 -4.91 0.83 -0.07
CA ALA A 117 -4.70 -0.45 0.62
C ALA A 117 -5.81 -1.47 0.32
N VAL A 118 -7.09 -1.06 0.37
CA VAL A 118 -8.22 -1.95 0.05
C VAL A 118 -8.15 -2.46 -1.39
N LEU A 119 -7.85 -1.60 -2.36
CA LEU A 119 -7.76 -2.01 -3.76
C LEU A 119 -6.57 -2.93 -4.02
N VAL A 120 -5.40 -2.64 -3.42
CA VAL A 120 -4.22 -3.51 -3.53
C VAL A 120 -4.50 -4.88 -2.93
N LEU A 121 -5.05 -4.95 -1.72
CA LEU A 121 -5.35 -6.24 -1.10
C LEU A 121 -6.42 -7.03 -1.88
N ARG A 122 -7.42 -6.35 -2.47
CA ARG A 122 -8.49 -7.01 -3.21
C ARG A 122 -8.06 -7.51 -4.58
N TYR A 123 -7.35 -6.68 -5.36
CA TYR A 123 -7.10 -6.94 -6.77
C TYR A 123 -5.69 -7.46 -7.09
N TYR A 124 -4.73 -7.27 -6.17
CA TYR A 124 -3.35 -7.76 -6.36
C TYR A 124 -2.98 -8.89 -5.40
N GLU A 125 -3.68 -9.02 -4.28
CA GLU A 125 -3.45 -10.08 -3.28
C GLU A 125 -4.67 -11.02 -3.15
N ASP A 126 -5.67 -10.87 -4.01
CA ASP A 126 -6.89 -11.70 -4.08
C ASP A 126 -7.59 -11.94 -2.72
N GLN A 127 -7.50 -10.97 -1.81
CA GLN A 127 -8.13 -11.09 -0.50
C GLN A 127 -9.64 -10.81 -0.55
N SER A 128 -10.40 -11.61 0.19
CA SER A 128 -11.81 -11.37 0.44
C SER A 128 -12.03 -10.15 1.34
N GLU A 129 -13.23 -9.57 1.30
CA GLU A 129 -13.58 -8.41 2.13
C GLU A 129 -13.44 -8.66 3.63
N VAL A 130 -13.66 -9.91 4.07
CA VAL A 130 -13.49 -10.33 5.47
C VAL A 130 -12.02 -10.30 5.86
N GLN A 131 -11.14 -10.89 5.03
CA GLN A 131 -9.69 -10.88 5.26
C GLN A 131 -9.11 -9.46 5.24
N ILE A 132 -9.61 -8.60 4.35
CA ILE A 132 -9.21 -7.19 4.29
C ILE A 132 -9.67 -6.46 5.57
N ALA A 133 -10.90 -6.71 6.02
CA ALA A 133 -11.43 -6.11 7.25
C ALA A 133 -10.59 -6.48 8.47
N GLU A 134 -10.22 -7.75 8.61
CA GLU A 134 -9.30 -8.24 9.65
C GLU A 134 -7.91 -7.60 9.53
N THR A 135 -7.37 -7.54 8.31
CA THR A 135 -6.06 -6.93 8.04
C THR A 135 -6.05 -5.45 8.42
N LEU A 136 -7.11 -4.70 8.11
CA LEU A 136 -7.19 -3.28 8.37
C LEU A 136 -7.75 -2.92 9.75
N GLY A 137 -8.30 -3.89 10.48
CA GLY A 137 -8.95 -3.67 11.78
C GLY A 137 -10.22 -2.82 11.65
N CYS A 138 -11.03 -3.05 10.62
CA CYS A 138 -12.28 -2.32 10.36
C CYS A 138 -13.44 -3.26 9.99
N SER A 139 -14.64 -2.73 9.74
CA SER A 139 -15.78 -3.55 9.31
C SER A 139 -15.74 -3.85 7.81
N THR A 140 -16.37 -4.94 7.39
CA THR A 140 -16.55 -5.26 5.96
C THR A 140 -17.32 -4.18 5.21
N GLY A 141 -18.27 -3.49 5.87
CA GLY A 141 -18.95 -2.31 5.34
C GLY A 141 -17.98 -1.15 5.04
N THR A 142 -17.03 -0.90 5.95
CA THR A 142 -15.96 0.10 5.71
C THR A 142 -15.07 -0.30 4.54
N VAL A 143 -14.73 -1.58 4.39
CA VAL A 143 -13.98 -2.09 3.23
C VAL A 143 -14.74 -1.83 1.93
N LYS A 144 -16.01 -2.21 1.84
CA LYS A 144 -16.86 -1.96 0.66
C LYS A 144 -16.94 -0.47 0.32
N ALA A 145 -17.12 0.39 1.32
CA ALA A 145 -17.19 1.83 1.12
C ALA A 145 -15.88 2.41 0.59
N HIS A 146 -14.72 1.90 1.04
CA HIS A 146 -13.42 2.31 0.49
C HIS A 146 -13.19 1.76 -0.92
N ALA A 147 -13.56 0.50 -1.18
CA ALA A 147 -13.44 -0.10 -2.50
C ALA A 147 -14.29 0.65 -3.54
N SER A 148 -15.57 0.89 -3.24
CA SER A 148 -16.49 1.61 -4.11
C SER A 148 -15.98 3.02 -4.44
N ARG A 149 -15.62 3.81 -3.43
CA ARG A 149 -15.08 5.16 -3.63
C ARG A 149 -13.76 5.17 -4.39
N GLY A 150 -12.88 4.20 -4.12
CA GLY A 150 -11.59 4.10 -4.81
C GLY A 150 -11.74 3.75 -6.30
N VAL A 151 -12.61 2.79 -6.62
CA VAL A 151 -12.91 2.43 -8.02
C VAL A 151 -13.61 3.58 -8.75
N ALA A 152 -14.54 4.28 -8.10
CA ALA A 152 -15.21 5.45 -8.68
C ALA A 152 -14.20 6.53 -9.07
N LEU A 153 -13.27 6.89 -8.16
CA LEU A 153 -12.23 7.87 -8.45
C LEU A 153 -11.30 7.42 -9.58
N MET A 154 -10.87 6.15 -9.58
CA MET A 154 -10.03 5.63 -10.66
C MET A 154 -10.75 5.68 -12.02
N ARG A 155 -12.05 5.41 -12.06
CA ARG A 155 -12.85 5.50 -13.29
C ARG A 155 -12.94 6.93 -13.80
N GLU A 156 -13.15 7.89 -12.91
CA GLU A 156 -13.19 9.32 -13.23
C GLU A 156 -11.85 9.79 -13.83
N LEU A 157 -10.73 9.45 -13.17
CA LEU A 157 -9.39 9.81 -13.63
C LEU A 157 -9.00 9.15 -14.96
N CYS A 158 -9.50 7.94 -15.25
CA CYS A 158 -9.27 7.27 -16.54
C CYS A 158 -10.19 7.77 -17.66
N ALA A 159 -11.41 8.23 -17.32
CA ALA A 159 -12.39 8.68 -18.31
C ALA A 159 -12.04 10.06 -18.88
N ASP A 160 -11.35 10.88 -18.10
CA ASP A 160 -10.85 12.17 -18.55
C ASP A 160 -9.40 12.39 -18.09
N PRO A 161 -8.40 12.13 -18.94
CA PRO A 161 -7.01 12.45 -18.63
C PRO A 161 -6.76 13.97 -18.50
N ALA A 162 -7.69 14.83 -18.93
CA ALA A 162 -7.64 16.26 -18.65
C ALA A 162 -8.19 16.60 -17.25
N THR A 163 -9.02 15.76 -16.61
CA THR A 163 -9.35 15.88 -15.16
C THR A 163 -8.11 15.70 -14.29
N PHE A 164 -7.08 15.02 -14.82
CA PHE A 164 -5.74 14.97 -14.22
C PHE A 164 -5.03 16.34 -14.20
N HIS A 165 -5.43 17.27 -15.08
CA HIS A 165 -4.86 18.62 -15.23
C HIS A 165 -5.80 19.77 -14.82
N ALA A 166 -7.12 19.58 -14.86
CA ALA A 166 -8.13 20.63 -14.75
C ALA A 166 -8.56 20.97 -13.30
N THR A 167 -8.04 20.28 -12.29
CA THR A 167 -8.26 20.65 -10.88
C THR A 167 -7.35 21.81 -10.43
N GLY A 168 -6.67 22.50 -11.34
CA GLY A 168 -5.94 23.74 -11.05
C GLY A 168 -6.86 24.96 -11.10
N LEU A 169 -7.29 25.45 -9.94
CA LEU A 169 -8.00 26.72 -9.79
C LEU A 169 -7.08 27.89 -10.15
N ASN A 170 -7.33 28.50 -11.32
CA ASN A 170 -6.84 29.84 -11.63
C ASN A 170 -7.87 30.87 -11.16
N ARG A 171 -7.63 31.47 -9.98
CA ARG A 171 -7.83 32.90 -9.73
C ARG A 171 -7.17 33.35 -8.43
#